data_AF-A0A2V7TRL8-F1
#
_entry.id   AF-A0A2V7TRL8-F1
#
_cell.length_a   1.000
_cell.length_b   1.000
_cell.length_c   1.000
_cell.angle_alpha   90.00
_cell.angle_beta   90.00
_cell.angle_gamma   90.00
#
_symmetry.space_group_name_H-M   'P 1'
#
loop_
_entity.id
_entity.type
_entity.pdbx_description
1 polymer ?
#
loop_
_entity_poly.entity_id
_entity_poly.type
_entity_poly.pdbx_seq_one_letter_code
_entity_poly.pdbx_strand_id
1 'polypeptide(L)'
;MRRRKQQYDFSRARRGAIVPAPPGKTRITIRIDTDILEWFRRQVHAAGGGNYQTLINDALREHLERSQEDLEDTLRRVLREEMQRIGHKGK
;
A
#
# COMPACT_ATOMS: atom_id res chain seq x y z
N MET A 1 0.65 46.64 -10.26
CA MET A 1 -0.69 46.02 -10.46
C MET A 1 -0.51 44.53 -10.78
N ARG A 2 -1.00 43.59 -9.96
CA ARG A 2 -0.87 42.13 -10.19
C ARG A 2 -2.13 41.60 -10.89
N ARG A 3 -2.01 41.06 -12.12
CA ARG A 3 -3.10 40.39 -12.86
C ARG A 3 -3.50 39.09 -12.14
N ARG A 4 -4.77 38.96 -11.72
CA ARG A 4 -5.34 37.70 -11.22
C ARG A 4 -5.50 36.72 -12.39
N LYS A 5 -5.15 35.44 -12.16
CA LYS A 5 -5.32 34.35 -13.12
C LYS A 5 -6.82 34.12 -13.38
N GLN A 6 -7.18 33.89 -14.64
CA GLN A 6 -8.55 33.67 -15.08
C GLN A 6 -9.11 32.38 -14.46
N GLN A 7 -10.25 32.49 -13.79
CA GLN A 7 -10.96 31.37 -13.21
C GLN A 7 -11.58 30.58 -14.36
N TYR A 8 -11.17 29.34 -14.56
CA TYR A 8 -11.77 28.47 -15.57
C TYR A 8 -13.09 27.91 -15.03
N ASP A 9 -14.19 28.23 -15.71
CA ASP A 9 -15.51 27.69 -15.42
C ASP A 9 -15.65 26.30 -16.05
N PHE A 10 -15.76 25.27 -15.21
CA PHE A 10 -15.93 23.88 -15.63
C PHE A 10 -17.39 23.41 -15.51
N SER A 11 -18.37 24.32 -15.43
CA SER A 11 -19.80 23.97 -15.24
C SER A 11 -20.35 23.08 -16.37
N ARG A 12 -19.73 23.15 -17.56
CA ARG A 12 -20.11 22.36 -18.75
C ARG A 12 -19.12 21.24 -19.10
N ALA A 13 -18.13 20.98 -18.25
CA ALA A 13 -17.17 19.91 -18.52
C ALA A 13 -17.85 18.54 -18.38
N ARG A 14 -17.87 17.76 -19.47
CA ARG A 14 -18.29 16.35 -19.41
C ARG A 14 -17.15 15.52 -18.82
N ARG A 15 -17.42 14.82 -17.71
CA ARG A 15 -16.48 13.82 -17.18
C ARG A 15 -16.32 12.73 -18.23
N GLY A 16 -15.10 12.56 -18.75
CA GLY A 16 -14.78 11.48 -19.69
C GLY A 16 -15.03 10.10 -19.07
N ALA A 17 -15.04 9.06 -19.90
CA ALA A 17 -15.20 7.68 -19.43
C ALA A 17 -14.19 7.40 -18.31
N ILE A 18 -14.71 7.07 -17.12
CA ILE A 18 -13.86 6.59 -16.03
C ILE A 18 -13.38 5.22 -16.50
N VAL A 19 -12.14 5.14 -16.97
CA VAL A 19 -11.51 3.87 -17.32
C VAL A 19 -11.64 2.98 -16.08
N PRO A 20 -12.35 1.84 -16.17
CA PRO A 20 -12.47 0.94 -15.04
C PRO A 20 -11.07 0.50 -14.64
N ALA A 21 -10.82 0.39 -13.33
CA ALA A 21 -9.55 -0.12 -12.87
C ALA A 21 -9.35 -1.53 -13.44
N PRO A 22 -8.11 -1.89 -13.85
CA PRO A 22 -7.83 -3.24 -14.33
C PRO A 22 -8.20 -4.27 -13.27
N PRO A 23 -8.59 -5.50 -13.68
CA PRO A 23 -9.02 -6.54 -12.76
C PRO A 23 -7.97 -6.76 -11.66
N GLY A 24 -8.43 -6.86 -10.40
CA GLY A 24 -7.57 -7.03 -9.22
C GLY A 24 -7.00 -5.74 -8.63
N LYS A 25 -7.30 -4.55 -9.18
CA LYS A 25 -6.94 -3.27 -8.56
C LYS A 25 -8.19 -2.48 -8.16
N THR A 26 -8.32 -2.18 -6.87
CA THR A 26 -9.41 -1.35 -6.36
C THR A 26 -8.94 0.10 -6.24
N ARG A 27 -9.65 1.03 -6.91
CA ARG A 27 -9.39 2.47 -6.73
C ARG A 27 -9.99 2.93 -5.40
N ILE A 28 -9.12 3.32 -4.47
CA ILE A 28 -9.51 3.88 -3.18
C ILE A 28 -9.02 5.32 -3.05
N THR A 29 -9.67 6.11 -2.19
CA THR A 29 -9.17 7.42 -1.77
C THR A 29 -8.64 7.29 -0.35
N ILE A 30 -7.33 7.41 -0.18
CA ILE A 30 -6.65 7.34 1.13
C ILE A 30 -5.85 8.61 1.35
N ARG A 31 -5.72 9.01 2.62
CA ARG A 31 -4.78 10.06 3.04
C ARG A 31 -3.45 9.39 3.35
N ILE A 32 -2.37 9.91 2.78
CA ILE A 32 -0.99 9.50 3.06
C ILE A 32 -0.23 10.78 3.41
N ASP A 33 0.67 10.69 4.39
CA ASP A 33 1.49 11.82 4.79
C ASP A 33 2.38 12.33 3.65
N THR A 34 2.59 13.64 3.64
CA THR A 34 3.24 14.31 2.51
C THR A 34 4.70 13.88 2.39
N ASP A 35 5.40 13.73 3.52
CA ASP A 35 6.80 13.31 3.57
C ASP A 35 6.99 11.88 3.02
N ILE A 36 6.06 10.96 3.33
CA ILE A 36 6.05 9.60 2.79
C ILE A 36 5.88 9.65 1.26
N LEU A 37 4.90 10.41 0.77
CA LEU A 37 4.66 10.54 -0.67
C LEU A 37 5.88 11.13 -1.40
N GLU A 38 6.50 12.16 -0.82
CA GLU A 38 7.69 12.80 -1.37
C GLU A 38 8.90 11.86 -1.35
N TRP A 39 9.05 11.02 -0.32
CA TRP A 39 10.08 10.01 -0.29
C TRP A 39 9.95 9.03 -1.46
N PHE A 40 8.76 8.46 -1.67
CA PHE A 40 8.53 7.53 -2.78
C PHE A 40 8.74 8.21 -4.14
N ARG A 41 8.29 9.47 -4.31
CA ARG A 41 8.53 10.25 -5.54
C ARG A 41 10.02 10.39 -5.83
N ARG A 42 10.83 10.77 -4.83
CA ARG A 42 12.29 10.90 -5.00
C ARG A 42 12.94 9.59 -5.43
N GLN A 43 12.52 8.45 -4.87
CA GLN A 43 13.04 7.13 -5.27
C GLN A 43 12.81 6.85 -6.76
N VAL A 44 11.61 7.12 -7.28
CA VAL A 44 11.33 6.87 -8.70
C VAL A 44 12.00 7.88 -9.63
N HIS A 45 12.15 9.13 -9.20
CA HIS A 45 12.91 10.12 -9.96
C HIS A 45 14.39 9.74 -10.06
N ALA A 46 14.99 9.22 -8.98
CA ALA A 46 16.37 8.75 -8.97
C ALA A 46 16.58 7.54 -9.90
N ALA A 47 15.58 6.66 -10.03
CA ALA A 47 15.62 5.48 -10.90
C ALA A 47 15.38 5.78 -12.39
N GLY A 48 15.32 7.06 -12.81
CA GLY A 48 15.09 7.43 -14.21
C GLY A 48 13.62 7.53 -14.61
N GLY A 49 12.71 7.59 -13.63
CA GLY A 49 11.27 7.69 -13.83
C GLY A 49 10.53 6.41 -13.44
N GLY A 50 9.20 6.53 -13.27
CA GLY A 50 8.32 5.41 -12.93
C GLY A 50 7.10 5.83 -12.11
N ASN A 51 6.35 4.86 -11.60
CA ASN A 51 5.12 5.10 -10.85
C ASN A 51 5.32 4.89 -9.33
N TYR A 52 5.29 5.98 -8.56
CA TYR A 52 5.39 5.92 -7.09
C TYR A 52 4.26 5.09 -6.46
N GLN A 53 3.10 4.97 -7.11
CA GLN A 53 2.00 4.12 -6.64
C GLN A 53 2.38 2.64 -6.69
N THR A 54 3.24 2.22 -7.62
CA THR A 54 3.73 0.84 -7.68
C THR A 54 4.59 0.55 -6.45
N LEU A 55 5.55 1.42 -6.13
CA LEU A 55 6.40 1.25 -4.94
C LEU A 55 5.62 1.24 -3.64
N ILE A 56 4.59 2.09 -3.53
CA ILE A 56 3.71 2.08 -2.34
C ILE A 56 2.98 0.74 -2.23
N ASN A 57 2.45 0.20 -3.32
CA ASN A 57 1.77 -1.10 -3.29
C ASN A 57 2.74 -2.25 -2.97
N ASP A 58 3.96 -2.21 -3.49
CA ASP A 58 4.98 -3.22 -3.21
C ASP A 58 5.39 -3.17 -1.74
N ALA A 59 5.57 -1.99 -1.16
CA ALA A 59 5.85 -1.82 0.27
C ALA A 59 4.70 -2.35 1.16
N LEU A 60 3.43 -2.13 0.75
CA LEU A 60 2.27 -2.69 1.45
C LEU A 60 2.23 -4.22 1.35
N ARG A 61 2.61 -4.78 0.20
CA ARG A 61 2.69 -6.24 0.01
C ARG A 61 3.78 -6.85 0.87
N GLU A 62 4.96 -6.26 0.88
CA GLU A 62 6.09 -6.70 1.70
C GLU A 62 5.73 -6.65 3.20
N HIS A 63 4.99 -5.63 3.63
CA HIS A 63 4.48 -5.56 5.00
C HIS A 63 3.51 -6.69 5.34
N LEU A 64 2.63 -7.06 4.41
CA LEU A 64 1.72 -8.21 4.58
C LEU A 64 2.49 -9.53 4.66
N GLU A 65 3.49 -9.73 3.80
CA GLU A 65 4.33 -10.93 3.79
C GLU A 65 5.09 -11.07 5.13
N ARG A 66 5.75 -10.01 5.59
CA ARG A 66 6.42 -10.01 6.90
C ARG A 66 5.45 -10.29 8.06
N SER A 67 4.25 -9.71 8.01
CA SER A 67 3.23 -9.93 9.04
C SER A 67 2.73 -11.37 9.07
N GLN A 68 2.67 -12.03 7.90
CA GLN A 68 2.34 -13.45 7.81
C GLN A 68 3.48 -14.34 8.30
N GLU A 69 4.73 -14.00 8.01
CA GLU A 69 5.90 -14.71 8.54
C GLU A 69 5.96 -14.65 10.08
N ASP A 70 5.71 -13.48 10.67
CA ASP A 70 5.70 -13.28 12.13
C ASP A 70 4.58 -14.10 12.81
N LEU A 71 3.40 -14.13 12.17
CA LEU A 71 2.27 -14.94 12.62
C LEU A 71 2.55 -16.44 12.47
N GLU A 72 3.15 -16.86 11.36
CA GLU A 72 3.50 -18.26 11.11
C GLU A 72 4.53 -18.77 12.13
N ASP A 73 5.58 -17.99 12.41
CA ASP A 73 6.58 -18.36 13.42
C ASP A 73 5.95 -18.44 14.82
N THR A 74 5.11 -17.46 15.16
CA THR A 74 4.35 -17.47 16.42
C THR A 74 3.46 -18.70 16.53
N LEU A 75 2.72 -19.04 15.47
CA LEU A 75 1.87 -20.24 15.45
C LEU A 75 2.70 -21.53 15.55
N ARG A 76 3.85 -21.63 14.85
CA ARG A 76 4.76 -22.78 14.95
C ARG A 76 5.36 -22.93 16.34
N ARG A 77 5.64 -21.83 17.04
CA ARG A 77 6.09 -21.84 18.44
C ARG A 77 4.99 -22.36 19.35
N VAL A 78 3.79 -21.77 19.26
CA VAL A 78 2.63 -22.19 20.07
C VAL A 78 2.28 -23.66 19.82
N LEU A 79 2.22 -24.11 18.56
CA LEU A 79 1.94 -25.50 18.23
C LEU A 79 2.99 -26.47 18.81
N ARG A 80 4.29 -26.12 18.76
CA ARG A 80 5.35 -26.93 19.38
C ARG A 80 5.20 -26.98 20.90
N GLU A 81 4.92 -25.86 21.54
CA GLU A 81 4.72 -25.78 22.98
C GLU A 81 3.54 -26.65 23.43
N GLU A 82 2.42 -26.60 22.71
CA GLU A 82 1.25 -27.44 22.99
C GLU A 82 1.56 -28.92 22.78
N MET A 83 2.24 -29.31 21.69
CA MET A 83 2.63 -30.72 21.48
C MET A 83 3.57 -31.26 22.57
N GLN A 84 4.50 -30.45 23.08
CA GLN A 84 5.39 -30.82 24.18
C GLN A 84 4.64 -30.98 25.52
N ARG A 85 3.66 -30.12 25.80
CA ARG A 85 2.78 -30.22 26.98
C ARG A 85 1.94 -31.49 26.97
N ILE A 86 1.40 -31.85 25.81
CA ILE A 86 0.56 -33.05 25.65
C ILE A 86 1.42 -34.32 25.76
N GLY A 87 2.65 -34.32 25.22
CA GLY A 87 3.59 -35.44 25.31
C GLY A 87 4.12 -35.73 26.73
N HIS A 88 4.12 -34.73 27.62
CA HIS A 88 4.55 -34.90 29.02
C HIS A 88 3.45 -35.46 29.95
N LYS A 89 2.18 -35.44 29.53
CA LYS A 89 1.03 -35.89 30.34
C LYS A 89 0.69 -37.37 30.14
N GLY A 90 1.48 -38.08 29.33
CA GLY A 90 1.31 -39.50 28.99
C GLY A 90 2.36 -40.45 29.58
N LYS A 91 3.07 -40.06 30.65
CA LYS A 91 3.92 -40.94 31.46
C LYS A 91 3.37 -41.08 32.87
#